data_AF-A0A3D0CX15-F1
#
_entry.id   AF-A0A3D0CX15-F1
#
_cell.length_a   1.000
_cell.length_b   1.000
_cell.length_c   1.000
_cell.angle_alpha   90.00
_cell.angle_beta   90.00
_cell.angle_gamma   90.00
#
_symmetry.space_group_name_H-M   'P 1'
#
loop_
_entity.id
_entity.type
_entity.pdbx_description
1 polymer ?
#
loop_
_entity_poly.entity_id
_entity_poly.type
_entity_poly.pdbx_seq_one_letter_code
_entity_poly.pdbx_strand_id
1 'polypeptide(L)'
;MYPTAVACLQRDLEACLTFYAFPEKHWKFIRTTNCIERLVGEVKKRSHKRAAAFRNANSCLLMFHAVTRSLKLRRITVPAKVASQPEILHSS
;
A
#
# COMPACT_ATOMS: atom_id res chain seq x y z
N MET A 1 -15.23 -20.41 -15.11
CA MET A 1 -14.95 -19.93 -13.74
C MET A 1 -13.48 -20.17 -13.41
N TYR A 2 -12.85 -19.33 -12.57
CA TYR A 2 -11.43 -19.43 -12.20
C TYR A 2 -11.27 -20.04 -10.79
N PRO A 3 -11.16 -21.38 -10.66
CA PRO A 3 -11.22 -22.05 -9.35
C PRO A 3 -10.05 -21.66 -8.43
N THR A 4 -8.88 -21.41 -8.99
CA THR A 4 -7.67 -21.02 -8.24
C THR A 4 -7.80 -19.61 -7.64
N ALA A 5 -8.42 -18.68 -8.36
CA ALA A 5 -8.67 -17.33 -7.87
C ALA A 5 -9.68 -17.32 -6.71
N VAL A 6 -10.74 -18.14 -6.82
CA VAL A 6 -11.74 -18.31 -5.76
C VAL A 6 -11.11 -18.92 -4.51
N ALA A 7 -10.28 -19.96 -4.66
CA ALA A 7 -9.57 -20.58 -3.55
C ALA A 7 -8.60 -19.60 -2.85
N CYS A 8 -7.96 -18.70 -3.59
CA CYS A 8 -7.12 -17.65 -3.03
C CYS A 8 -7.93 -16.66 -2.19
N LEU A 9 -9.05 -16.16 -2.74
CA LEU A 9 -9.93 -15.23 -2.02
C LEU A 9 -10.53 -15.87 -0.76
N GLN A 10 -10.89 -17.15 -0.82
CA GLN A 10 -11.42 -17.88 0.33
C GLN A 10 -10.38 -18.02 1.46
N ARG A 11 -9.10 -18.21 1.11
CA ARG A 11 -8.00 -18.34 2.07
C ARG A 11 -7.73 -17.02 2.80
N ASP A 12 -7.70 -15.91 2.07
CA ASP A 12 -7.31 -14.60 2.60
C ASP A 12 -8.52 -13.71 2.97
N LEU A 13 -9.73 -14.29 3.03
CA LEU A 13 -10.99 -13.58 3.25
C LEU A 13 -10.97 -12.73 4.53
N GLU A 14 -10.46 -13.30 5.64
CA GLU A 14 -10.36 -12.60 6.92
C GLU A 14 -9.49 -11.35 6.81
N ALA A 15 -8.31 -11.48 6.20
CA ALA A 15 -7.39 -10.37 5.97
C ALA A 15 -7.99 -9.30 5.04
N CYS A 16 -8.76 -9.71 4.02
CA CYS A 16 -9.47 -8.79 3.14
C CYS A 16 -10.58 -8.00 3.84
N LEU A 17 -11.13 -8.50 4.95
CA LEU A 17 -12.22 -7.87 5.70
C LEU A 17 -11.74 -7.08 6.93
N THR A 18 -10.46 -7.18 7.32
CA THR A 18 -9.88 -6.47 8.46
C THR A 18 -10.09 -4.95 8.40
N PHE A 19 -10.27 -4.36 7.22
CA PHE A 19 -10.53 -2.92 7.10
C PHE A 19 -11.84 -2.46 7.76
N TYR A 20 -12.81 -3.36 7.96
CA TYR A 20 -14.06 -3.07 8.67
C TYR A 20 -13.88 -2.81 10.16
N ALA A 21 -12.75 -3.23 10.74
CA ALA A 21 -12.39 -2.90 12.13
C ALA A 21 -12.02 -1.41 12.31
N PHE A 22 -11.80 -0.68 11.22
CA PHE A 22 -11.53 0.76 11.25
C PHE A 22 -12.80 1.57 11.00
N PRO A 23 -12.85 2.84 11.43
CA PRO A 23 -13.99 3.73 11.13
C PRO A 23 -14.28 3.81 9.62
N GLU A 24 -15.56 3.88 9.24
CA GLU A 24 -16.03 3.94 7.85
C GLU A 24 -15.32 5.02 7.01
N LYS A 25 -15.02 6.13 7.68
CA LYS A 25 -14.24 7.27 7.22
C LYS A 25 -12.91 6.89 6.56
N HIS A 26 -12.27 5.81 7.00
CA HIS A 26 -10.99 5.33 6.52
C HIS A 26 -11.09 4.27 5.41
N TRP A 27 -12.23 3.62 5.22
CA TRP A 27 -12.37 2.48 4.31
C TRP A 27 -11.98 2.81 2.87
N LYS A 28 -12.33 4.01 2.38
CA LYS A 28 -11.96 4.45 1.03
C LYS A 28 -10.44 4.55 0.84
N PHE A 29 -9.71 4.93 1.89
CA PHE A 29 -8.26 5.09 1.85
C PHE A 29 -7.52 3.78 2.08
N ILE A 30 -8.05 2.90 2.93
CA ILE A 30 -7.45 1.59 3.21
C ILE A 30 -7.61 0.65 2.00
N ARG A 31 -8.78 0.66 1.34
CA ARG A 31 -9.06 -0.22 0.19
C ARG A 31 -8.31 0.15 -1.09
N THR A 32 -7.68 1.32 -1.17
CA THR A 32 -6.98 1.73 -2.40
C THR A 32 -5.53 1.27 -2.41
N THR A 33 -5.14 0.55 -3.46
CA THR A 33 -3.76 0.10 -3.71
C THR A 33 -2.92 1.14 -4.46
N ASN A 34 -3.50 2.28 -4.84
CA ASN A 34 -2.87 3.32 -5.66
C ASN A 34 -1.48 3.76 -5.16
N CYS A 35 -1.31 3.88 -3.84
CA CYS A 35 -0.03 4.28 -3.27
C CYS A 35 1.06 3.20 -3.47
N ILE A 36 0.70 1.95 -3.18
CA ILE A 36 1.61 0.80 -3.29
C ILE A 36 1.93 0.53 -4.76
N GLU A 37 0.92 0.56 -5.64
CA GLU A 37 1.10 0.36 -7.08
C GLU A 37 2.00 1.42 -7.71
N ARG A 38 1.85 2.69 -7.32
CA ARG A 38 2.73 3.77 -7.79
C ARG A 38 4.17 3.58 -7.33
N LEU A 39 4.39 3.20 -6.07
CA LEU A 39 5.72 2.89 -5.53
C LEU A 39 6.36 1.73 -6.31
N VAL A 40 5.66 0.61 -6.41
CA VAL A 40 6.13 -0.60 -7.09
C VAL A 40 6.39 -0.33 -8.57
N GLY A 41 5.52 0.45 -9.23
CA GLY A 41 5.70 0.87 -10.62
C GLY A 41 6.97 1.69 -10.84
N GLU A 42 7.25 2.65 -9.96
CA GLU A 42 8.47 3.47 -10.05
C GLU A 42 9.73 2.64 -9.79
N VAL A 43 9.69 1.73 -8.82
CA VAL A 43 10.80 0.78 -8.56
C VAL A 43 11.05 -0.11 -9.77
N LYS A 44 10.00 -0.71 -10.35
CA LYS A 44 10.12 -1.55 -11.55
C LYS A 44 10.68 -0.76 -12.73
N LYS A 45 10.21 0.47 -12.96
CA LYS A 45 10.70 1.35 -14.03
C LYS A 45 12.20 1.64 -13.90
N ARG A 46 12.67 1.99 -12.69
CA ARG A 46 14.10 2.27 -12.46
C ARG A 46 14.95 1.02 -12.48
N SER A 47 14.44 -0.10 -11.97
CA SER A 47 15.10 -1.40 -12.02
C SER A 47 15.29 -1.84 -13.47
N HIS A 48 14.25 -1.79 -14.30
CA HIS A 48 14.32 -2.13 -15.72
C HIS A 48 15.34 -1.27 -16.47
N LYS A 49 15.33 0.05 -16.24
CA LYS A 49 16.29 0.98 -16.87
C LYS A 49 17.74 0.74 -16.42
N ARG A 50 17.96 0.20 -15.22
CA ARG A 50 19.29 -0.01 -14.62
C ARG A 50 19.65 -1.49 -14.46
N ALA A 51 18.94 -2.40 -15.15
CA ALA A 51 19.06 -3.85 -14.93
C ALA A 51 20.50 -4.35 -15.07
N ALA A 52 21.25 -3.84 -16.05
CA ALA A 52 22.66 -4.19 -16.27
C ALA A 52 23.64 -3.59 -15.24
N ALA A 53 23.21 -2.68 -14.37
CA ALA A 53 24.06 -1.97 -13.41
C ALA A 53 24.04 -2.58 -11.99
N PHE A 54 23.11 -3.49 -11.68
CA PHE A 54 23.01 -4.12 -10.37
C PHE A 54 23.98 -5.31 -10.28
N ARG A 55 25.17 -5.06 -9.73
CA ARG A 55 26.18 -6.11 -9.49
C ARG A 55 26.01 -6.81 -8.13
N ASN A 56 25.26 -6.21 -7.21
CA ASN A 56 25.06 -6.74 -5.85
C ASN A 56 23.67 -6.37 -5.28
N ALA A 57 23.21 -7.11 -4.27
CA ALA A 57 21.93 -6.85 -3.62
C ALA A 57 21.86 -5.46 -2.95
N ASN A 58 22.99 -4.98 -2.40
CA ASN A 58 23.08 -3.67 -1.74
C ASN A 58 22.76 -2.51 -2.69
N SER A 59 23.17 -2.59 -3.95
CA SER A 59 22.89 -1.58 -4.98
C SER A 59 21.40 -1.52 -5.34
N CYS A 60 20.72 -2.68 -5.32
CA CYS A 60 19.27 -2.75 -5.47
C CYS A 60 18.56 -2.11 -4.28
N LEU A 61 19.00 -2.41 -3.05
CA LEU A 61 18.45 -1.82 -1.83
C LEU A 61 18.63 -0.29 -1.80
N LEU A 62 19.82 0.21 -2.17
CA LEU A 62 20.09 1.64 -2.27
C LEU A 62 19.20 2.31 -3.31
N MET A 63 18.99 1.68 -4.47
CA MET A 63 18.05 2.19 -5.46
C MET A 63 16.62 2.23 -4.90
N PHE A 64 16.16 1.16 -4.26
CA PHE A 64 14.83 1.10 -3.65
C PHE A 64 14.64 2.21 -2.63
N HIS A 65 15.60 2.38 -1.70
CA HIS A 65 15.59 3.45 -0.71
C HIS A 65 15.55 4.84 -1.36
N ALA A 66 16.36 5.06 -2.41
CA ALA A 66 16.36 6.33 -3.15
C ALA A 66 15.03 6.58 -3.87
N VAL A 67 14.37 5.54 -4.41
CA VAL A 67 13.04 5.65 -5.02
C VAL A 67 12.02 6.08 -3.96
N THR A 68 11.95 5.34 -2.86
CA THR A 68 11.02 5.60 -1.75
C THR A 68 11.18 7.01 -1.23
N ARG A 69 12.41 7.49 -1.03
CA ARG A 69 12.68 8.86 -0.58
C ARG A 69 12.32 9.93 -1.62
N SER A 70 12.43 9.62 -2.92
CA SER A 70 12.12 10.56 -4.00
C SER A 70 10.61 10.68 -4.29
N LEU A 71 9.81 9.72 -3.84
CA LEU A 71 8.38 9.69 -4.14
C LEU A 71 7.62 10.69 -3.27
N LYS A 72 6.88 11.58 -3.94
CA LYS A 72 5.92 12.49 -3.30
C LYS A 72 4.54 11.85 -3.32
N LEU A 73 4.12 11.31 -2.18
CA LEU A 73 2.77 10.77 -2.00
C LEU A 73 1.77 11.90 -1.80
N ARG A 74 0.55 11.73 -2.33
CA ARG A 74 -0.53 12.69 -2.08
C ARG A 74 -0.91 12.63 -0.60
N ARG A 75 -1.01 13.80 0.05
CA ARG A 75 -1.60 13.86 1.39
C ARG A 75 -3.02 13.34 1.33
N ILE A 76 -3.35 12.45 2.23
CA ILE A 76 -4.73 12.02 2.43
C ILE A 76 -5.43 13.18 3.12
N THR A 77 -6.26 13.91 2.38
CA THR A 77 -7.11 14.95 2.95
C THR A 77 -8.32 14.27 3.57
N VAL A 78 -8.27 14.05 4.88
CA VAL A 78 -9.45 13.68 5.66
C VAL A 78 -10.23 14.98 5.91
N PRO A 79 -11.50 15.10 5.45
CA PRO A 79 -12.28 16.31 5.68
C PRO A 79 -12.36 16.64 7.19
N ALA A 80 -12.33 17.91 7.58
CA ALA A 80 -12.39 18.29 9.00
C ALA A 80 -13.65 17.77 9.71
N LYS A 81 -14.78 17.68 9.00
CA LYS A 81 -16.05 17.06 9.44
C LYS A 81 -15.91 15.55 9.77
N VAL A 82 -14.86 14.92 9.26
CA VAL A 82 -14.53 13.51 9.41
C VAL A 82 -13.48 13.32 10.52
N ALA A 83 -12.58 14.30 10.72
CA ALA A 83 -11.55 14.30 11.77
C ALA A 83 -12.06 14.71 13.17
N SER A 84 -13.29 15.23 13.27
CA SER A 84 -13.93 15.59 14.53
C SER A 84 -14.38 14.34 15.31
N GLN A 85 -13.42 13.68 15.96
CA GLN A 85 -13.49 12.83 17.16
C GLN A 85 -12.33 11.81 17.06
N PRO A 86 -11.27 11.93 17.88
CA PRO A 86 -10.45 10.77 18.16
C PRO A 86 -11.29 9.86 19.05
N GLU A 87 -12.13 9.00 18.45
CA GLU A 87 -12.69 7.89 19.19
C GLU A 87 -11.51 7.02 19.62
N ILE A 88 -11.22 7.06 20.92
CA ILE A 88 -10.17 6.29 21.57
C ILE A 88 -10.54 4.82 21.37
N LEU A 89 -9.90 4.16 20.41
CA LEU A 89 -10.29 2.83 19.93
C LEU A 89 -9.75 1.67 20.78
N HIS A 90 -9.37 1.93 22.03
CA HIS A 90 -9.02 0.86 22.98
C HIS A 90 -9.64 1.14 24.35
N SER A 91 -10.83 0.57 24.55
CA SER A 91 -11.47 0.32 25.83
C SER A 91 -11.92 -1.15 25.81
N SER A 92 -10.96 -2.07 25.82
CA SER A 92 -11.12 -3.49 26.16
C SER A 92 -9.75 -4.05 26.48
#